data_AF-A0A4Z0H207-F1
#
_entry.id   AF-A0A4Z0H207-F1
#
_cell.length_a   1.000
_cell.length_b   1.000
_cell.length_c   1.000
_cell.angle_alpha   90.00
_cell.angle_beta   90.00
_cell.angle_gamma   90.00
#
_symmetry.space_group_name_H-M   'P 1'
#
loop_
_entity.id
_entity.type
_entity.pdbx_description
1 polymer ?
#
loop_
_entity_poly.entity_id
_entity_poly.type
_entity_poly.pdbx_seq_one_letter_code
_entity_poly.pdbx_strand_id
1 'polypeptide(L)'
;MKPLVKKLYIVISSILIVVLSFFSYQYYQEAKEEKRQWGTFVNHFYFSIDRSIRRIDYLVEQNPEGDDLEEGLRLLERELLKSHDLAENASNFLDSEFYGTFFFESVANYLYGMRVSESKDESQPIMEDGKLDKSEVEDLKGIQSYLIKTKEDMFSEETGQENPDLTVEDMNEIVTSHLGQDMHEIYSGDFLDGEG
;
A
#
# COMPACT_ATOMS: atom_id res chain seq x y z
N MET A 1 42.15 -34.14 33.82
CA MET A 1 40.97 -33.39 34.29
C MET A 1 40.22 -34.22 35.32
N LYS A 2 39.95 -33.71 36.53
CA LYS A 2 39.30 -34.48 37.60
C LYS A 2 37.90 -34.96 37.14
N PRO A 3 37.45 -36.18 37.50
CA PRO A 3 36.18 -36.75 37.01
C PRO A 3 34.95 -35.89 37.36
N LEU A 4 34.98 -35.16 38.47
CA LEU A 4 33.95 -34.19 38.85
C LEU A 4 33.85 -33.01 37.88
N VAL A 5 34.99 -32.51 37.40
CA VAL A 5 35.04 -31.41 36.43
C VAL A 5 34.46 -31.85 35.08
N LYS A 6 34.76 -33.08 34.63
CA LYS A 6 34.17 -33.64 33.40
C LYS A 6 32.64 -33.77 33.49
N LYS A 7 32.12 -34.23 34.64
CA LYS A 7 30.67 -34.33 34.87
C LYS A 7 29.99 -32.97 34.89
N LEU A 8 30.62 -31.97 35.53
CA LEU A 8 30.12 -30.60 35.54
C LEU A 8 30.03 -30.02 34.12
N TYR A 9 31.07 -30.20 33.29
CA TYR A 9 31.03 -29.76 31.89
C TYR A 9 29.90 -30.42 31.11
N ILE A 10 29.69 -31.73 31.27
CA ILE A 10 28.58 -32.43 30.58
C ILE A 10 27.23 -31.82 30.98
N VAL A 11 26.99 -31.60 32.28
CA VAL A 11 25.74 -31.00 32.76
C VAL A 11 25.56 -29.58 32.20
N ILE A 12 26.60 -28.75 32.25
CA ILE A 12 26.55 -27.38 31.71
C ILE A 12 26.28 -27.41 30.20
N SER A 13 26.99 -28.25 29.44
CA SER A 13 26.78 -28.40 28.00
C SER A 13 25.37 -28.89 27.66
N SER A 14 24.83 -29.84 28.42
CA SER A 14 23.45 -30.30 28.24
C SER A 14 22.44 -29.19 28.49
N ILE A 15 22.63 -28.39 29.55
CA ILE A 15 21.77 -27.24 29.84
C ILE A 15 21.85 -26.21 28.70
N LEU A 16 23.07 -25.90 28.23
CA LEU A 16 23.27 -24.95 27.12
C LEU A 16 22.58 -25.41 25.84
N ILE A 17 22.65 -26.70 25.50
CA ILE A 17 21.98 -27.25 24.30
C ILE A 17 20.46 -27.09 24.41
N VAL A 18 19.88 -27.39 25.58
CA VAL A 18 18.43 -27.25 25.81
C VAL A 18 18.01 -25.78 25.69
N VAL A 19 18.77 -24.87 26.31
CA VAL A 19 18.51 -23.43 26.25
C VAL A 19 18.61 -22.89 24.83
N LEU A 20 19.65 -23.26 24.07
CA LEU A 20 19.81 -22.88 22.67
C LEU A 20 18.67 -23.43 21.81
N SER A 21 18.29 -24.70 22.00
CA SER A 21 17.19 -25.31 21.25
C SER A 21 15.86 -24.60 21.51
N PHE A 22 15.61 -24.19 22.76
CA PHE A 22 14.42 -23.42 23.12
C PHE A 22 14.41 -22.05 22.43
N PHE A 23 15.50 -21.28 22.51
CA PHE A 23 15.57 -19.98 21.85
C PHE A 23 15.52 -20.08 20.32
N SER A 24 16.18 -21.07 19.73
CA SER A 24 16.10 -21.31 18.28
C SER A 24 14.68 -21.65 17.83
N TYR A 25 13.94 -22.44 18.62
CA TYR A 25 12.54 -22.74 18.32
C TYR A 25 11.66 -21.50 18.44
N GLN A 26 11.84 -20.70 19.48
CA GLN A 26 11.09 -19.46 19.66
C GLN A 26 11.34 -18.49 18.50
N TYR A 27 12.61 -18.27 18.14
CA TYR A 27 13.00 -17.43 17.01
C TYR A 27 12.41 -17.92 15.68
N TYR A 28 12.40 -19.24 15.44
CA TYR A 28 11.77 -19.80 14.25
C TYR A 28 10.26 -19.53 14.18
N GLN A 29 9.56 -19.58 15.31
CA GLN A 29 8.12 -19.26 15.36
C GLN A 29 7.86 -17.77 15.12
N GLU A 30 8.67 -16.90 15.71
CA GLU A 30 8.61 -15.45 15.49
C GLU A 30 8.81 -15.11 14.01
N ALA A 31 9.89 -15.59 13.39
CA ALA A 31 10.16 -15.35 11.97
C ALA A 31 9.06 -15.91 11.03
N LYS A 32 8.47 -17.06 11.40
CA LYS A 32 7.37 -17.65 10.62
C LYS A 32 6.09 -16.81 10.72
N GLU A 33 5.78 -16.31 11.91
CA GLU A 33 4.62 -15.46 12.15
C GLU A 33 4.78 -14.10 11.47
N GLU A 34 5.96 -13.51 11.53
CA GLU A 34 6.32 -12.28 10.82
C GLU A 34 6.12 -12.45 9.30
N LYS A 35 6.66 -13.51 8.69
CA LYS A 35 6.44 -13.81 7.26
C LYS A 35 4.95 -13.96 6.93
N ARG A 36 4.16 -14.57 7.83
CA ARG A 36 2.71 -14.74 7.64
C ARG A 36 1.97 -13.41 7.69
N GLN A 37 2.29 -12.56 8.66
CA GLN A 37 1.68 -11.23 8.80
C GLN A 37 2.03 -10.34 7.61
N TRP A 38 3.30 -10.36 7.20
CA TRP A 38 3.77 -9.66 6.01
C TRP A 38 3.04 -10.10 4.74
N GLY A 39 2.97 -11.41 4.46
CA GLY A 39 2.22 -11.90 3.30
C GLY A 39 0.73 -11.53 3.34
N THR A 40 0.13 -11.48 4.52
CA THR A 40 -1.26 -11.02 4.69
C THR A 40 -1.40 -9.54 4.34
N PHE A 41 -0.45 -8.71 4.78
CA PHE A 41 -0.41 -7.29 4.46
C PHE A 41 -0.28 -7.06 2.95
N VAL A 42 0.71 -7.68 2.29
CA VAL A 42 0.94 -7.54 0.84
C VAL A 42 -0.31 -7.93 0.05
N ASN A 43 -0.93 -9.05 0.39
CA ASN A 43 -2.18 -9.51 -0.21
C ASN A 43 -3.32 -8.48 -0.04
N HIS A 44 -3.55 -8.01 1.19
CA HIS A 44 -4.59 -7.04 1.46
C HIS A 44 -4.36 -5.72 0.74
N PHE A 45 -3.10 -5.28 0.66
CA PHE A 45 -2.71 -4.04 -0.01
C PHE A 45 -2.94 -4.15 -1.52
N TYR A 46 -2.48 -5.24 -2.13
CA TYR A 46 -2.71 -5.57 -3.55
C TYR A 46 -4.20 -5.53 -3.91
N PHE A 47 -5.04 -6.21 -3.13
CA PHE A 47 -6.48 -6.23 -3.39
C PHE A 47 -7.18 -4.91 -3.07
N SER A 48 -6.62 -4.09 -2.18
CA SER A 48 -7.15 -2.75 -1.93
C SER A 48 -6.92 -1.85 -3.13
N ILE A 49 -5.71 -1.86 -3.69
CA ILE A 49 -5.38 -1.17 -4.94
C ILE A 49 -6.27 -1.64 -6.10
N ASP A 50 -6.41 -2.95 -6.28
CA ASP A 50 -7.28 -3.55 -7.31
C ASP A 50 -8.76 -3.12 -7.17
N ARG A 51 -9.27 -2.96 -5.95
CA ARG A 51 -10.62 -2.42 -5.73
C ARG A 51 -10.71 -0.97 -6.15
N SER A 52 -9.75 -0.13 -5.79
CA SER A 52 -9.72 1.29 -6.19
C SER A 52 -9.65 1.45 -7.71
N ILE A 53 -8.80 0.67 -8.41
CA ILE A 53 -8.72 0.64 -9.88
C ILE A 53 -10.09 0.37 -10.49
N ARG A 54 -10.78 -0.69 -10.03
CA ARG A 54 -12.12 -1.04 -10.55
C ARG A 54 -13.19 0.03 -10.29
N ARG A 55 -13.05 0.81 -9.21
CA ARG A 55 -13.96 1.94 -8.96
C ARG A 55 -13.71 3.07 -9.94
N ILE A 56 -12.44 3.34 -10.26
CA ILE A 56 -12.08 4.30 -11.28
C ILE A 56 -12.53 3.83 -12.67
N ASP A 57 -12.32 2.56 -13.03
CA ASP A 57 -12.80 1.96 -14.28
C ASP A 57 -14.30 2.21 -14.45
N TYR A 58 -15.09 1.94 -13.41
CA TYR A 58 -16.52 2.18 -13.43
C TYR A 58 -16.86 3.66 -13.71
N LEU A 59 -16.23 4.59 -13.00
CA LEU A 59 -16.47 6.03 -13.17
C LEU A 59 -16.10 6.50 -14.59
N VAL A 60 -14.97 6.06 -15.10
CA VAL A 60 -14.43 6.46 -16.42
C VAL A 60 -15.21 5.82 -17.57
N GLU A 61 -15.54 4.53 -17.48
CA GLU A 61 -16.17 3.79 -18.57
C GLU A 61 -17.68 4.00 -18.64
N GLN A 62 -18.35 3.99 -17.47
CA GLN A 62 -19.80 4.15 -17.41
C GLN A 62 -20.21 5.62 -17.45
N ASN A 63 -19.30 6.53 -17.07
CA ASN A 63 -19.53 7.96 -17.00
C ASN A 63 -20.87 8.31 -16.33
N PRO A 64 -21.09 7.86 -15.08
CA PRO A 64 -22.36 8.10 -14.39
C PRO A 64 -22.57 9.60 -14.13
N GLU A 65 -23.82 9.98 -13.89
CA GLU A 65 -24.23 11.37 -13.63
C GLU A 65 -25.14 11.42 -12.40
N GLY A 66 -25.23 12.59 -11.74
CA GLY A 66 -26.08 12.83 -10.58
C GLY A 66 -25.78 11.89 -9.41
N ASP A 67 -26.84 11.34 -8.81
CA ASP A 67 -26.75 10.47 -7.64
C ASP A 67 -25.86 9.22 -7.87
N ASP A 68 -25.82 8.68 -9.09
CA ASP A 68 -24.99 7.52 -9.42
C ASP A 68 -23.49 7.86 -9.44
N LEU A 69 -23.15 9.09 -9.84
CA LEU A 69 -21.79 9.61 -9.78
C LEU A 69 -21.36 9.85 -8.34
N GLU A 70 -22.23 10.49 -7.55
CA GLU A 70 -21.99 10.73 -6.12
C GLU A 70 -21.72 9.42 -5.36
N GLU A 71 -22.56 8.40 -5.60
CA GLU A 71 -22.34 7.08 -5.00
C GLU A 71 -21.04 6.44 -5.50
N GLY A 72 -20.73 6.56 -6.79
CA GLY A 72 -19.48 6.07 -7.38
C GLY A 72 -18.24 6.68 -6.72
N LEU A 73 -18.22 8.01 -6.55
CA LEU A 73 -17.14 8.74 -5.90
C LEU A 73 -17.01 8.37 -4.42
N ARG A 74 -18.13 8.27 -3.69
CA ARG A 74 -18.14 7.81 -2.29
C ARG A 74 -17.60 6.40 -2.13
N LEU A 75 -17.91 5.51 -3.08
CA LEU A 75 -17.36 4.15 -3.09
C LEU A 75 -15.86 4.14 -3.37
N LEU A 76 -15.37 5.00 -4.27
CA LEU A 76 -13.95 5.18 -4.54
C LEU A 76 -13.21 5.72 -3.32
N GLU A 77 -13.68 6.83 -2.74
CA GLU A 77 -13.16 7.45 -1.52
C GLU A 77 -12.98 6.41 -0.42
N ARG A 78 -14.03 5.61 -0.15
CA ARG A 78 -13.98 4.59 0.87
C ARG A 78 -12.89 3.54 0.63
N GLU A 79 -12.65 3.13 -0.61
CA GLU A 79 -11.59 2.16 -0.91
C GLU A 79 -10.19 2.80 -0.85
N LEU A 80 -10.05 4.08 -1.20
CA LEU A 80 -8.82 4.84 -1.01
C LEU A 80 -8.49 4.99 0.48
N LEU A 81 -9.42 5.45 1.31
CA LEU A 81 -9.20 5.62 2.74
C LEU A 81 -8.86 4.30 3.45
N LYS A 82 -9.48 3.19 3.06
CA LYS A 82 -9.08 1.86 3.55
C LYS A 82 -7.64 1.51 3.17
N SER A 83 -7.21 1.89 1.97
CA SER A 83 -5.84 1.65 1.48
C SER A 83 -4.84 2.52 2.25
N HIS A 84 -5.20 3.78 2.52
CA HIS A 84 -4.45 4.67 3.39
C HIS A 84 -4.29 4.07 4.79
N ASP A 85 -5.40 3.70 5.45
CA ASP A 85 -5.38 3.13 6.79
C ASP A 85 -4.51 1.87 6.86
N LEU A 86 -4.56 1.02 5.83
CA LEU A 86 -3.74 -0.18 5.74
C LEU A 86 -2.24 0.15 5.64
N ALA A 87 -1.88 1.12 4.80
CA ALA A 87 -0.49 1.56 4.63
C ALA A 87 0.06 2.26 5.87
N GLU A 88 -0.70 3.23 6.41
CA GLU A 88 -0.27 4.06 7.53
C GLU A 88 -0.12 3.25 8.82
N ASN A 89 -0.99 2.26 9.03
CA ASN A 89 -0.93 1.40 10.21
C ASN A 89 -0.09 0.14 10.01
N ALA A 90 0.57 -0.05 8.86
CA ALA A 90 1.36 -1.24 8.58
C ALA A 90 2.42 -1.49 9.67
N SER A 91 3.13 -0.43 10.08
CA SER A 91 4.16 -0.48 11.15
C SER A 91 3.61 -0.83 12.54
N ASN A 92 2.31 -0.65 12.79
CA ASN A 92 1.68 -1.04 14.06
C ASN A 92 1.41 -2.54 14.14
N PHE A 93 1.33 -3.22 13.00
CA PHE A 93 0.99 -4.65 12.92
C PHE A 93 2.13 -5.51 12.41
N LEU A 94 3.15 -4.89 11.81
CA LEU A 94 4.33 -5.54 11.27
C LEU A 94 5.54 -5.03 12.04
N ASP A 95 6.42 -5.93 12.46
CA ASP A 95 7.73 -5.58 13.02
C ASP A 95 8.69 -5.18 11.88
N SER A 96 8.28 -4.20 11.07
CA SER A 96 8.94 -3.82 9.82
C SER A 96 8.91 -2.32 9.57
N GLU A 97 9.96 -1.79 8.93
CA GLU A 97 10.09 -0.39 8.54
C GLU A 97 9.35 -0.07 7.24
N PHE A 98 8.05 -0.41 7.15
CA PHE A 98 7.24 -0.02 5.99
C PHE A 98 6.95 1.49 6.03
N TYR A 99 7.21 2.18 4.93
CA TYR A 99 6.89 3.60 4.77
C TYR A 99 5.43 3.75 4.33
N GLY A 100 4.62 4.35 5.19
CA GLY A 100 3.26 4.75 4.84
C GLY A 100 3.25 5.70 3.65
N THR A 101 2.06 5.91 3.06
CA THR A 101 1.86 6.88 1.99
C THR A 101 0.60 7.70 2.21
N PHE A 102 0.71 9.01 1.97
CA PHE A 102 -0.41 9.94 1.98
C PHE A 102 -1.19 9.93 0.66
N PHE A 103 -0.68 9.30 -0.41
CA PHE A 103 -1.28 9.31 -1.74
C PHE A 103 -2.79 9.02 -1.71
N PHE A 104 -3.20 7.95 -1.03
CA PHE A 104 -4.60 7.55 -0.99
C PHE A 104 -5.50 8.56 -0.27
N GLU A 105 -5.05 9.11 0.86
CA GLU A 105 -5.78 10.15 1.59
C GLU A 105 -5.86 11.43 0.76
N SER A 106 -4.74 11.82 0.16
CA SER A 106 -4.64 12.97 -0.72
C SER A 106 -5.62 12.86 -1.91
N VAL A 107 -5.64 11.73 -2.61
CA VAL A 107 -6.59 11.48 -3.70
C VAL A 107 -8.04 11.48 -3.17
N ALA A 108 -8.31 10.87 -2.02
CA ALA A 108 -9.66 10.89 -1.45
C ALA A 108 -10.16 12.31 -1.16
N ASN A 109 -9.30 13.15 -0.58
CA ASN A 109 -9.62 14.55 -0.30
C ASN A 109 -9.81 15.35 -1.61
N TYR A 110 -9.06 15.02 -2.66
CA TYR A 110 -9.20 15.66 -3.96
C TYR A 110 -10.57 15.47 -4.59
N LEU A 111 -11.18 14.28 -4.44
CA LEU A 111 -12.51 14.00 -4.99
C LEU A 111 -13.56 15.04 -4.57
N TYR A 112 -13.41 15.63 -3.38
CA TYR A 112 -14.33 16.62 -2.81
C TYR A 112 -13.76 18.06 -2.79
N GLY A 113 -12.67 18.28 -3.51
CA GLY A 113 -12.01 19.58 -3.64
C GLY A 113 -11.13 19.89 -2.44
N MET A 114 -9.93 20.41 -2.73
CA MET A 114 -9.00 20.85 -1.69
C MET A 114 -8.54 22.28 -1.92
N ARG A 115 -8.45 23.03 -0.82
CA ARG A 115 -7.68 24.27 -0.77
C ARG A 115 -6.21 23.92 -0.51
N VAL A 116 -5.43 23.79 -1.57
CA VAL A 116 -3.97 23.77 -1.44
C VAL A 116 -3.56 25.17 -0.95
N SER A 117 -2.98 25.27 0.26
CA SER A 117 -2.81 26.57 0.94
C SER A 117 -1.84 27.53 0.23
N GLU A 118 -1.16 27.08 -0.82
CA GLU A 118 -0.13 27.84 -1.53
C GLU A 118 -0.45 28.12 -3.01
N SER A 119 -1.47 27.47 -3.60
CA SER A 119 -1.96 27.83 -4.94
C SER A 119 -3.15 28.77 -4.84
N LYS A 120 -3.22 29.76 -5.75
CA LYS A 120 -4.45 30.56 -5.93
C LYS A 120 -5.55 29.79 -6.65
N ASP A 121 -5.21 28.63 -7.18
CA ASP A 121 -6.13 27.74 -7.86
C ASP A 121 -6.73 26.80 -6.81
N GLU A 122 -8.00 27.06 -6.48
CA GLU A 122 -8.83 26.10 -5.74
C GLU A 122 -9.10 24.94 -6.71
N SER A 123 -8.66 23.73 -6.36
CA SER A 123 -9.13 22.54 -7.05
C SER A 123 -10.63 22.44 -6.75
N GLN A 124 -11.44 22.55 -7.80
CA GLN A 124 -12.87 22.29 -7.68
C GLN A 124 -13.07 20.81 -7.36
N PRO A 125 -14.09 20.48 -6.55
CA PRO A 125 -14.47 19.09 -6.34
C PRO A 125 -14.77 18.42 -7.66
N ILE A 126 -14.45 17.13 -7.76
CA ILE A 126 -15.01 16.31 -8.82
C ILE A 126 -16.54 16.36 -8.66
N MET A 127 -17.28 16.58 -9.75
CA MET A 127 -18.75 16.69 -9.78
C MET A 127 -19.31 18.07 -9.34
N GLU A 128 -18.63 19.19 -9.63
CA GLU A 128 -19.23 20.52 -9.37
C GLU A 128 -20.61 20.70 -10.05
N ASP A 129 -20.79 20.11 -11.24
CA ASP A 129 -22.02 20.22 -12.03
C ASP A 129 -22.81 18.90 -12.17
N GLY A 130 -22.48 17.89 -11.36
CA GLY A 130 -23.20 16.60 -11.33
C GLY A 130 -22.80 15.60 -12.43
N LYS A 131 -21.72 15.83 -13.16
CA LYS A 131 -21.20 14.92 -14.20
C LYS A 131 -19.68 15.00 -14.24
N LEU A 132 -19.04 14.02 -14.88
CA LEU A 132 -17.61 14.07 -15.15
C LEU A 132 -17.34 14.80 -16.45
N ASP A 133 -16.50 15.83 -16.39
CA ASP A 133 -15.94 16.48 -17.57
C ASP A 133 -14.67 15.76 -18.09
N LYS A 134 -14.11 16.27 -19.19
CA LYS A 134 -12.93 15.64 -19.79
C LYS A 134 -11.69 15.72 -18.92
N SER A 135 -11.51 16.83 -18.20
CA SER A 135 -10.37 17.04 -17.30
C SER A 135 -10.48 16.07 -16.13
N GLU A 136 -11.64 15.98 -15.49
CA GLU A 136 -11.86 15.08 -14.35
C GLU A 136 -11.68 13.60 -14.75
N VAL A 137 -12.07 13.22 -15.96
CA VAL A 137 -11.79 11.88 -16.50
C VAL A 137 -10.30 11.65 -16.73
N GLU A 138 -9.57 12.66 -17.20
CA GLU A 138 -8.11 12.58 -17.37
C GLU A 138 -7.41 12.47 -16.00
N ASP A 139 -7.86 13.22 -14.99
CA ASP A 139 -7.35 13.16 -13.62
C ASP A 139 -7.57 11.77 -13.00
N LEU A 140 -8.78 11.21 -13.13
CA LEU A 140 -9.09 9.85 -12.69
C LEU A 140 -8.21 8.79 -13.37
N LYS A 141 -7.96 8.93 -14.68
CA LYS A 141 -7.06 8.04 -15.42
C LYS A 141 -5.60 8.19 -14.99
N GLY A 142 -5.18 9.40 -14.65
CA GLY A 142 -3.88 9.67 -14.04
C GLY A 142 -3.72 8.86 -12.77
N ILE A 143 -4.63 9.03 -11.81
CA ILE A 143 -4.66 8.27 -10.54
C ILE A 143 -4.66 6.76 -10.81
N GLN A 144 -5.50 6.30 -11.73
CA GLN A 144 -5.57 4.89 -12.10
C GLN A 144 -4.23 4.34 -12.60
N SER A 145 -3.50 5.11 -13.40
CA SER A 145 -2.19 4.70 -13.94
C SER A 145 -1.19 4.37 -12.83
N TYR A 146 -1.12 5.19 -11.77
CA TYR A 146 -0.26 4.91 -10.61
C TYR A 146 -0.66 3.66 -9.86
N LEU A 147 -1.97 3.48 -9.66
CA LEU A 147 -2.49 2.29 -9.01
C LEU A 147 -2.20 1.02 -9.84
N ILE A 148 -2.34 1.09 -11.16
CA ILE A 148 -2.00 0.00 -12.08
C ILE A 148 -0.51 -0.34 -12.00
N LYS A 149 0.38 0.65 -12.13
CA LYS A 149 1.84 0.44 -12.04
C LYS A 149 2.23 -0.18 -10.69
N THR A 150 1.67 0.33 -9.59
CA THR A 150 1.88 -0.23 -8.26
C THR A 150 1.43 -1.69 -8.20
N LYS A 151 0.24 -2.01 -8.73
CA LYS A 151 -0.30 -3.36 -8.75
C LYS A 151 0.53 -4.31 -9.64
N GLU A 152 1.01 -3.83 -10.78
CA GLU A 152 1.85 -4.59 -11.71
C GLU A 152 3.19 -4.95 -11.09
N ASP A 153 3.84 -4.02 -10.40
CA ASP A 153 5.11 -4.30 -9.70
C ASP A 153 4.92 -5.24 -8.50
N MET A 154 3.71 -5.28 -7.93
CA MET A 154 3.36 -6.27 -6.91
C MET A 154 2.98 -7.64 -7.47
N PHE A 155 2.77 -7.80 -8.78
CA PHE A 155 2.21 -9.00 -9.38
C PHE A 155 3.23 -10.13 -9.56
N SER A 156 2.79 -11.37 -9.42
CA SER A 156 3.54 -12.57 -9.80
C SER A 156 2.80 -13.33 -10.89
N GLU A 157 3.48 -13.53 -12.02
CA GLU A 157 2.98 -14.38 -13.10
C GLU A 157 2.78 -15.83 -12.67
N GLU A 158 3.57 -16.32 -11.71
CA GLU A 158 3.50 -17.70 -11.22
C GLU A 158 2.20 -17.98 -10.46
N THR A 159 1.80 -17.05 -9.59
CA THR A 159 0.58 -17.19 -8.77
C THR A 159 -0.65 -16.60 -9.46
N GLY A 160 -0.46 -15.72 -10.45
CA GLY A 160 -1.52 -14.92 -11.06
C GLY A 160 -2.13 -13.90 -10.09
N GLN A 161 -1.42 -13.56 -9.01
CA GLN A 161 -1.84 -12.66 -7.93
C GLN A 161 -0.65 -11.83 -7.44
N GLU A 162 -0.68 -11.33 -6.21
CA GLU A 162 0.50 -10.70 -5.62
C GLU A 162 1.69 -11.67 -5.54
N ASN A 163 2.89 -11.11 -5.61
CA ASN A 163 4.13 -11.84 -5.38
C ASN A 163 4.32 -12.05 -3.86
N PRO A 164 4.20 -13.30 -3.36
CA PRO A 164 4.26 -13.59 -1.92
C PRO A 164 5.67 -13.46 -1.33
N ASP A 165 6.69 -13.30 -2.18
CA ASP A 165 8.08 -13.18 -1.77
C ASP A 165 8.60 -11.74 -1.85
N LEU A 166 7.72 -10.75 -2.10
CA LEU A 166 8.07 -9.33 -1.94
C LEU A 166 8.60 -9.10 -0.53
N THR A 167 9.72 -8.42 -0.43
CA THR A 167 10.29 -7.98 0.84
C THR A 167 9.72 -6.61 1.24
N VAL A 168 9.96 -6.20 2.48
CA VAL A 168 9.63 -4.85 2.96
C VAL A 168 10.33 -3.79 2.12
N GLU A 169 11.59 -4.06 1.73
CA GLU A 169 12.39 -3.19 0.89
C GLU A 169 11.76 -3.03 -0.51
N ASP A 170 11.37 -4.14 -1.15
CA ASP A 170 10.68 -4.11 -2.45
C ASP A 170 9.38 -3.31 -2.36
N MET A 171 8.58 -3.54 -1.31
CA MET A 171 7.33 -2.80 -1.11
C MET A 171 7.54 -1.31 -0.88
N ASN A 172 8.57 -0.93 -0.10
CA ASN A 172 8.93 0.47 0.10
C ASN A 172 9.37 1.13 -1.22
N GLU A 173 10.13 0.42 -2.06
CA GLU A 173 10.53 0.90 -3.38
C GLU A 173 9.32 1.10 -4.29
N ILE A 174 8.40 0.13 -4.34
CA ILE A 174 7.15 0.21 -5.12
C ILE A 174 6.31 1.42 -4.68
N VAL A 175 6.10 1.57 -3.36
CA VAL A 175 5.31 2.67 -2.80
C VAL A 175 5.99 4.01 -3.05
N THR A 176 7.30 4.11 -2.89
CA THR A 176 8.01 5.37 -3.12
C THR A 176 7.99 5.75 -4.62
N SER A 177 8.18 4.77 -5.50
CA SER A 177 8.24 4.98 -6.96
C SER A 177 6.91 5.45 -7.54
N HIS A 178 5.79 4.91 -7.06
CA HIS A 178 4.47 5.14 -7.67
C HIS A 178 3.50 5.91 -6.78
N LEU A 179 3.67 5.86 -5.47
CA LEU A 179 2.75 6.47 -4.50
C LEU A 179 3.48 7.48 -3.58
N GLY A 180 4.73 7.82 -3.89
CA GLY A 180 5.52 8.81 -3.17
C GLY A 180 5.40 10.23 -3.73
N GLN A 181 4.72 10.41 -4.87
CA GLN A 181 4.62 11.71 -5.53
C GLN A 181 3.76 12.67 -4.71
N ASP A 182 4.27 13.90 -4.53
CA ASP A 182 3.53 14.99 -3.89
C ASP A 182 2.38 15.42 -4.81
N MET A 183 1.26 15.81 -4.21
CA MET A 183 0.05 16.24 -4.91
C MET A 183 0.32 17.33 -5.96
N HIS A 184 1.33 18.17 -5.71
CA HIS A 184 1.72 19.21 -6.66
C HIS A 184 2.19 18.66 -8.01
N GLU A 185 2.81 17.47 -8.07
CA GLU A 185 3.21 16.82 -9.32
C GLU A 185 2.00 16.25 -10.05
N ILE A 186 1.03 15.70 -9.31
CA ILE A 186 -0.25 15.19 -9.85
C ILE A 186 -1.05 16.34 -10.48
N TYR A 187 -0.99 17.55 -9.92
CA TYR A 187 -1.81 18.71 -10.33
C TYR A 187 -1.20 19.65 -11.38
N SER A 188 0.12 19.74 -11.54
CA SER A 188 0.71 20.78 -12.40
C SER A 188 0.59 20.47 -13.91
N GLY A 189 0.09 19.30 -14.29
CA GLY A 189 0.03 18.89 -15.70
C GLY A 189 1.40 18.59 -16.32
N ASP A 190 2.52 18.91 -15.65
CA ASP A 190 3.88 18.46 -16.01
C ASP A 190 3.99 16.92 -16.00
N PHE A 191 2.99 16.27 -15.42
CA PHE A 191 2.78 14.85 -15.27
C PHE A 191 2.55 14.08 -16.59
N LEU A 192 1.98 14.74 -17.61
CA LEU A 192 1.72 14.12 -18.92
C LEU A 192 2.92 14.17 -19.87
N ASP A 193 3.96 14.94 -19.53
CA ASP A 193 5.18 15.11 -20.34
C ASP A 193 6.37 14.27 -19.80
N GLY A 194 6.15 13.50 -18.73
CA GLY A 194 7.16 12.65 -18.08
C GLY A 194 7.36 11.27 -18.72
N GLU A 195 7.33 11.16 -20.05
CA GLU A 195 8.01 10.07 -20.76
C GLU A 195 9.31 10.61 -21.36
N GLY A 196 10.41 10.33 -20.67
CA GLY A 196 11.78 10.40 -21.18
C GLY A 196 12.55 9.15 -20.78
#